data_AF-A0A920P7J3-F1
#
_entry.id   AF-A0A920P7J3-F1
#
_cell.length_a   1.000
_cell.length_b   1.000
_cell.length_c   1.000
_cell.angle_alpha   90.00
_cell.angle_beta   90.00
_cell.angle_gamma   90.00
#
_symmetry.space_group_name_H-M   'P 1'
#
loop_
_entity.id
_entity.type
_entity.pdbx_description
1 polymer ?
#
loop_
_entity_poly.entity_id
_entity_poly.type
_entity_poly.pdbx_seq_one_letter_code
_entity_poly.pdbx_strand_id
1 'polypeptide(L)'
;MVTKQNYKGILSTIGNTPEVELENLSPNPAVKIIAKLEGQNPTGSVKDRIALRMIEQAERAGDLSKDKTILEPTSGNTGISLAMIGRLKGYKVTVVMPENVSSERTQLLEAYGAEIIYSDGSLGTNGSIERAHEVYQSHPTDYIMMYQYGNEANPEAHYQARP
;
A
#
# COMPACT_ATOMS: atom_id res chain seq x y z
N MET A 1 -8.93 32.34 1.84
CA MET A 1 -10.23 31.65 1.68
C MET A 1 -9.89 30.16 1.60
N VAL A 2 -10.19 29.37 2.63
CA VAL A 2 -9.94 27.92 2.58
C VAL A 2 -11.08 27.30 1.77
N THR A 3 -10.79 26.78 0.59
CA THR A 3 -11.77 26.03 -0.21
C THR A 3 -12.08 24.72 0.52
N LYS A 4 -13.28 24.59 1.06
CA LYS A 4 -13.75 23.35 1.68
C LYS A 4 -13.89 22.28 0.59
N GLN A 5 -13.03 21.28 0.61
CA GLN A 5 -13.12 20.13 -0.30
C GLN A 5 -14.14 19.12 0.26
N ASN A 6 -15.06 18.66 -0.58
CA ASN A 6 -16.02 17.60 -0.24
C ASN A 6 -15.63 16.32 -0.99
N TYR A 7 -15.30 15.27 -0.25
CA TYR A 7 -14.87 13.97 -0.79
C TYR A 7 -16.00 12.94 -0.70
N LYS A 8 -16.09 12.04 -1.69
CA LYS A 8 -17.11 10.97 -1.71
C LYS A 8 -16.79 9.84 -0.71
N GLY A 9 -15.53 9.70 -0.32
CA GLY A 9 -15.07 8.74 0.69
C GLY A 9 -13.56 8.82 0.91
N ILE A 10 -13.04 8.09 1.90
CA ILE A 10 -11.63 8.17 2.29
C ILE A 10 -10.65 7.81 1.15
N LEU A 11 -11.03 6.89 0.25
CA LEU A 11 -10.19 6.56 -0.91
C LEU A 11 -9.99 7.76 -1.86
N SER A 12 -10.98 8.65 -1.94
CA SER A 12 -10.88 9.87 -2.76
C SER A 12 -10.00 10.96 -2.14
N THR A 13 -9.54 10.78 -0.90
CA THR A 13 -8.55 11.65 -0.26
C THR A 13 -7.11 11.16 -0.44
N ILE A 14 -6.89 10.04 -1.14
CA ILE A 14 -5.55 9.54 -1.45
C ILE A 14 -4.90 10.48 -2.48
N GLY A 15 -3.68 10.92 -2.18
CA GLY A 15 -2.93 11.88 -2.98
C GLY A 15 -3.28 13.33 -2.71
N ASN A 16 -2.92 14.23 -3.64
CA ASN A 16 -3.02 15.69 -3.48
C ASN A 16 -2.50 16.18 -2.12
N THR A 17 -1.39 15.58 -1.69
CA THR A 17 -0.73 15.85 -0.42
C THR A 17 -0.01 17.21 -0.49
N PRO A 18 0.05 17.96 0.62
CA PRO A 18 0.67 19.27 0.61
C PRO A 18 2.14 19.24 0.23
N GLU A 19 2.54 20.32 -0.44
CA GLU A 19 3.92 20.70 -0.66
C GLU A 19 4.26 21.86 0.28
N VAL A 20 5.29 21.68 1.08
CA VAL A 20 5.66 22.62 2.14
C VAL A 20 7.11 23.04 1.97
N GLU A 21 7.35 24.35 1.88
CA GLU A 21 8.69 24.92 1.86
C GLU A 21 9.38 24.73 3.22
N LEU A 22 10.62 24.23 3.18
CA LEU A 22 11.44 24.03 4.37
C LEU A 22 12.37 25.24 4.57
N GLU A 23 11.79 26.35 5.03
CA GLU A 23 12.40 27.68 5.04
C GLU A 23 13.82 27.74 5.65
N ASN A 24 14.10 26.92 6.67
CA ASN A 24 15.34 26.96 7.43
C ASN A 24 16.27 25.76 7.20
N LEU A 25 15.99 24.92 6.18
CA LEU A 25 16.83 23.74 5.88
C LEU A 25 17.77 23.94 4.69
N SER A 26 17.59 24.99 3.89
CA SER A 26 18.49 25.26 2.77
C SER A 26 19.74 26.00 3.25
N PRO A 27 20.96 25.47 3.01
CA PRO A 27 22.20 26.18 3.32
C PRO A 27 22.47 27.35 2.35
N ASN A 28 21.73 27.45 1.25
CA ASN A 28 21.82 28.54 0.28
C ASN A 28 20.45 29.26 0.20
N PRO A 29 20.35 30.55 0.57
CA PRO A 29 19.09 31.29 0.58
C PRO A 29 18.44 31.44 -0.81
N ALA A 30 19.17 31.19 -1.90
CA ALA A 30 18.64 31.20 -3.26
C ALA A 30 18.02 29.86 -3.70
N VAL A 31 18.15 28.80 -2.89
CA VAL A 31 17.66 27.44 -3.21
C VAL A 31 16.50 27.09 -2.29
N LYS A 32 15.35 26.73 -2.88
CA LYS A 32 14.19 26.25 -2.15
C LYS A 32 14.22 24.72 -2.02
N ILE A 33 13.93 24.22 -0.82
CA ILE A 33 13.68 22.80 -0.58
C ILE A 33 12.19 22.66 -0.24
N ILE A 34 11.48 21.85 -1.02
CA ILE A 34 10.05 21.59 -0.83
C ILE A 34 9.86 20.14 -0.41
N ALA A 35 9.16 19.91 0.70
CA ALA A 35 8.76 18.58 1.15
C ALA A 35 7.35 18.26 0.67
N LYS A 36 7.17 17.08 0.08
CA LYS A 36 5.85 16.51 -0.23
C LYS A 36 5.39 15.61 0.91
N LEU A 37 4.31 15.97 1.59
CA LEU A 37 3.89 15.35 2.84
C LEU A 37 3.02 14.10 2.62
N GLU A 38 3.63 13.03 2.10
CA GLU A 38 2.96 11.73 1.85
C GLU A 38 2.43 11.02 3.11
N GLY A 39 2.82 11.50 4.30
CA GLY A 39 2.22 11.09 5.57
C GLY A 39 0.77 11.54 5.75
N GLN A 40 0.24 12.40 4.88
CA GLN A 40 -1.15 12.86 4.93
C GLN A 40 -2.13 12.01 4.11
N ASN A 41 -1.66 10.90 3.51
CA ASN A 41 -2.58 9.91 2.99
C ASN A 41 -3.30 9.17 4.15
N PRO A 42 -4.47 8.55 3.91
CA PRO A 42 -5.30 7.92 4.94
C PRO A 42 -4.60 6.96 5.92
N THR A 43 -3.68 6.11 5.44
CA THR A 43 -2.92 5.19 6.30
C THR A 43 -1.59 5.77 6.77
N GLY A 44 -1.34 7.04 6.47
CA GLY A 44 -0.15 7.75 6.90
C GLY A 44 1.08 7.53 6.02
N SER A 45 0.90 7.09 4.76
CA SER A 45 2.06 6.88 3.87
C SER A 45 1.76 6.97 2.38
N VAL A 46 2.82 7.11 1.60
CA VAL A 46 2.78 7.08 0.11
C VAL A 46 2.17 5.78 -0.45
N LYS A 47 2.14 4.70 0.33
CA LYS A 47 1.72 3.37 -0.15
C LYS A 47 0.23 3.26 -0.44
N ASP A 48 -0.59 4.17 0.06
CA ASP A 48 -2.00 4.27 -0.30
C ASP A 48 -2.19 4.48 -1.82
N ARG A 49 -1.28 5.24 -2.45
CA ARG A 49 -1.32 5.50 -3.90
C ARG A 49 -1.13 4.22 -4.71
N ILE A 50 -0.09 3.46 -4.37
CA ILE A 50 0.27 2.26 -5.13
C ILE A 50 -0.74 1.14 -4.88
N ALA A 51 -1.23 1.01 -3.63
CA ALA A 51 -2.21 0.00 -3.27
C ALA A 51 -3.55 0.23 -3.98
N LEU A 52 -4.03 1.48 -4.01
CA LEU A 52 -5.23 1.83 -4.77
C LEU A 52 -5.04 1.54 -6.25
N ARG A 53 -3.90 1.96 -6.83
CA ARG A 53 -3.64 1.80 -8.27
C ARG A 53 -3.53 0.32 -8.68
N MET A 54 -2.83 -0.50 -7.91
CA MET A 54 -2.72 -1.95 -8.16
C MET A 54 -4.10 -2.62 -8.12
N ILE A 55 -4.93 -2.30 -7.12
CA ILE A 55 -6.29 -2.86 -7.00
C ILE A 55 -7.16 -2.42 -8.19
N GLU A 56 -7.19 -1.12 -8.52
CA GLU A 56 -8.00 -0.61 -9.64
C GLU A 56 -7.53 -1.14 -11.00
N GLN A 57 -6.23 -1.41 -11.16
CA GLN A 57 -5.72 -2.07 -12.36
C GLN A 57 -6.19 -3.52 -12.44
N ALA A 58 -6.08 -4.29 -11.35
CA ALA A 58 -6.54 -5.67 -11.31
C ALA A 58 -8.07 -5.79 -11.51
N GLU A 59 -8.84 -4.83 -10.97
CA GLU A 59 -10.28 -4.72 -11.22
C GLU A 59 -10.58 -4.49 -12.71
N ARG A 60 -9.88 -3.53 -13.34
CA ARG A 60 -10.08 -3.20 -14.76
C ARG A 60 -9.66 -4.33 -15.70
N ALA A 61 -8.62 -5.07 -15.34
CA ALA A 61 -8.15 -6.24 -16.10
C ALA A 61 -9.08 -7.46 -15.95
N GLY A 62 -9.93 -7.48 -14.92
CA GLY A 62 -10.79 -8.63 -14.59
C GLY A 62 -10.08 -9.71 -13.78
N ASP A 63 -8.85 -9.48 -13.34
CA ASP A 63 -8.04 -10.43 -12.57
C ASP A 63 -8.48 -10.54 -11.11
N LEU A 64 -9.10 -9.49 -10.57
CA LEU A 64 -9.56 -9.41 -9.19
C LEU A 64 -11.09 -9.45 -9.11
N SER A 65 -11.62 -10.57 -8.61
CA SER A 65 -13.04 -10.76 -8.27
C SER A 65 -13.25 -10.83 -6.74
N LYS A 66 -14.51 -10.89 -6.29
CA LYS A 66 -14.86 -11.02 -4.87
C LYS A 66 -14.57 -12.40 -4.28
N ASP A 67 -14.36 -13.38 -5.13
CA ASP A 67 -14.03 -14.76 -4.74
C ASP A 67 -12.53 -14.93 -4.49
N LYS A 68 -11.71 -14.00 -4.98
CA LYS A 68 -10.26 -14.00 -4.79
C LYS A 68 -9.84 -13.20 -3.57
N THR A 69 -8.71 -13.62 -3.00
CA THR A 69 -8.01 -12.94 -1.91
C THR A 69 -6.77 -12.24 -2.46
N ILE A 70 -6.56 -10.99 -2.05
CA ILE A 70 -5.35 -10.24 -2.37
C ILE A 70 -4.20 -10.79 -1.53
N LEU A 71 -3.08 -11.17 -2.16
CA LEU A 71 -1.87 -11.63 -1.49
C LEU A 71 -0.74 -10.63 -1.72
N GLU A 72 -0.03 -10.24 -0.65
CA GLU A 72 1.14 -9.36 -0.77
C GLU A 72 2.25 -9.73 0.23
N PRO A 73 3.50 -9.97 -0.24
CA PRO A 73 4.66 -10.11 0.64
C PRO A 73 5.14 -8.74 1.15
N THR A 74 4.77 -8.38 2.37
CA THR A 74 5.20 -7.12 2.99
C THR A 74 4.98 -7.12 4.50
N SER A 75 5.91 -6.54 5.25
CA SER A 75 5.74 -6.22 6.68
C SER A 75 5.45 -4.74 6.92
N GLY A 76 5.17 -3.97 5.88
CA GLY A 76 5.19 -2.51 5.93
C GLY A 76 3.90 -1.84 5.48
N ASN A 77 4.04 -0.57 5.13
CA ASN A 77 2.93 0.30 4.78
C ASN A 77 2.09 -0.20 3.59
N THR A 78 2.67 -0.98 2.66
CA THR A 78 1.92 -1.55 1.53
C THR A 78 0.84 -2.50 2.01
N GLY A 79 1.14 -3.35 3.02
CA GLY A 79 0.17 -4.28 3.58
C GLY A 79 -0.97 -3.54 4.27
N ILE A 80 -0.64 -2.51 5.06
CA ILE A 80 -1.64 -1.66 5.75
C ILE A 80 -2.54 -0.96 4.73
N SER A 81 -1.96 -0.42 3.66
CA SER A 81 -2.69 0.26 2.58
C SER A 81 -3.63 -0.72 1.86
N LEU A 82 -3.12 -1.89 1.47
CA LEU A 82 -3.93 -2.93 0.83
C LEU A 82 -5.04 -3.45 1.75
N ALA A 83 -4.76 -3.66 3.04
CA ALA A 83 -5.74 -4.12 4.01
C ALA A 83 -6.90 -3.11 4.16
N MET A 84 -6.58 -1.83 4.33
CA MET A 84 -7.57 -0.75 4.43
C MET A 84 -8.42 -0.64 3.15
N ILE A 85 -7.77 -0.56 1.98
CA ILE A 85 -8.45 -0.38 0.69
C ILE A 85 -9.24 -1.63 0.31
N GLY A 86 -8.65 -2.82 0.51
CA GLY A 86 -9.27 -4.11 0.30
C GLY A 86 -10.56 -4.22 1.11
N ARG A 87 -10.52 -3.95 2.42
CA ARG A 87 -11.71 -3.95 3.28
C ARG A 87 -12.80 -3.00 2.76
N LEU A 88 -12.45 -1.76 2.43
CA LEU A 88 -13.40 -0.75 1.95
C LEU A 88 -14.02 -1.11 0.60
N LYS A 89 -13.25 -1.75 -0.28
CA LYS A 89 -13.75 -2.24 -1.55
C LYS A 89 -14.44 -3.60 -1.43
N GLY A 90 -14.35 -4.29 -0.30
CA GLY A 90 -14.94 -5.60 -0.05
C GLY A 90 -14.12 -6.76 -0.62
N TYR A 91 -12.80 -6.73 -0.47
CA TYR A 91 -11.88 -7.82 -0.80
C TYR A 91 -11.25 -8.36 0.47
N LYS A 92 -10.94 -9.66 0.45
CA LYS A 92 -10.07 -10.27 1.46
C LYS A 92 -8.61 -9.94 1.15
N VAL A 93 -7.81 -9.75 2.18
CA VAL A 93 -6.39 -9.44 2.06
C VAL A 93 -5.61 -10.35 2.97
N THR A 94 -4.57 -10.99 2.42
CA THR A 94 -3.60 -11.80 3.13
C THR A 94 -2.22 -11.18 2.93
N VAL A 95 -1.50 -10.98 4.02
CA VAL A 95 -0.17 -10.39 4.01
C VAL A 95 0.84 -11.43 4.47
N VAL A 96 1.94 -11.56 3.73
CA VAL A 96 3.05 -12.44 4.11
C VAL A 96 4.16 -11.59 4.71
N MET A 97 4.58 -11.87 5.93
CA MET A 97 5.63 -11.11 6.61
C MET A 97 6.51 -11.98 7.50
N PRO A 98 7.74 -11.54 7.84
CA PRO A 98 8.59 -12.30 8.76
C PRO A 98 8.01 -12.32 10.18
N GLU A 99 8.20 -13.40 10.94
CA GLU A 99 7.69 -13.51 12.32
C GLU A 99 8.33 -12.51 13.31
N ASN A 100 9.49 -11.94 12.99
CA ASN A 100 10.24 -11.01 13.85
C ASN A 100 9.84 -9.53 13.67
N VAL A 101 8.68 -9.25 13.06
CA VAL A 101 8.17 -7.90 12.89
C VAL A 101 7.54 -7.35 14.19
N SER A 102 7.52 -6.03 14.34
CA SER A 102 6.95 -5.35 15.52
C SER A 102 5.45 -5.61 15.66
N SER A 103 4.98 -5.83 16.89
CA SER A 103 3.57 -6.14 17.20
C SER A 103 2.56 -5.09 16.71
N GLU A 104 2.96 -3.82 16.66
CA GLU A 104 2.15 -2.69 16.25
C GLU A 104 1.70 -2.80 14.79
N ARG A 105 2.53 -3.41 13.93
CA ARG A 105 2.23 -3.62 12.51
C ARG A 105 1.21 -4.73 12.32
N THR A 106 1.37 -5.82 13.05
CA THR A 106 0.41 -6.95 13.10
C THR A 106 -0.96 -6.45 13.56
N GLN A 107 -1.01 -5.70 14.68
CA GLN A 107 -2.26 -5.15 15.21
C GLN A 107 -3.00 -4.26 14.22
N LEU A 108 -2.28 -3.41 13.48
CA LEU A 108 -2.91 -2.52 12.50
C LEU A 108 -3.46 -3.29 11.29
N LEU A 109 -2.75 -4.32 10.83
CA LEU A 109 -3.21 -5.21 9.75
C LEU A 109 -4.46 -5.99 10.18
N GLU A 110 -4.46 -6.56 11.38
CA GLU A 110 -5.59 -7.28 11.96
C GLU A 110 -6.80 -6.34 12.16
N ALA A 111 -6.58 -5.09 12.60
CA ALA A 111 -7.65 -4.11 12.74
C ALA A 111 -8.34 -3.82 11.41
N TYR A 112 -7.59 -3.79 10.31
CA TYR A 112 -8.14 -3.70 8.95
C TYR A 112 -8.70 -5.03 8.43
N GLY A 113 -8.53 -6.14 9.15
CA GLY A 113 -9.10 -7.44 8.82
C GLY A 113 -8.26 -8.24 7.82
N ALA A 114 -6.96 -7.93 7.72
CA ALA A 114 -6.05 -8.75 6.94
C ALA A 114 -5.70 -10.05 7.68
N GLU A 115 -5.62 -11.14 6.93
CA GLU A 115 -5.00 -12.37 7.38
C GLU A 115 -3.47 -12.25 7.27
N ILE A 116 -2.74 -12.87 8.19
CA ILE A 116 -1.29 -12.82 8.22
C ILE A 116 -0.73 -14.23 8.09
N ILE A 117 0.15 -14.42 7.11
CA ILE A 117 0.98 -15.62 6.96
C ILE A 117 2.41 -15.23 7.34
N TYR A 118 2.97 -15.94 8.31
CA TYR A 118 4.35 -15.71 8.72
C TYR A 118 5.35 -16.48 7.85
N SER A 119 6.46 -15.84 7.51
CA SER A 119 7.66 -16.46 6.96
C SER A 119 8.78 -16.53 8.01
N ASP A 120 9.81 -17.32 7.75
CA ASP A 120 11.01 -17.39 8.60
C ASP A 120 11.61 -15.99 8.83
N GLY A 121 11.75 -15.61 10.09
CA GLY A 121 12.27 -14.30 10.51
C GLY A 121 13.70 -14.04 10.06
N SER A 122 14.51 -15.09 9.92
CA SER A 122 15.93 -15.01 9.53
C SER A 122 16.13 -14.64 8.05
N LEU A 123 15.13 -14.90 7.21
CA LEU A 123 15.17 -14.65 5.76
C LEU A 123 14.66 -13.26 5.37
N GLY A 124 14.09 -12.52 6.33
CA GLY A 124 13.55 -11.18 6.12
C GLY A 124 12.56 -11.10 4.96
N THR A 125 12.58 -9.99 4.22
CA THR A 125 11.66 -9.75 3.09
C THR A 125 11.77 -10.80 1.99
N ASN A 126 12.97 -11.33 1.72
CA ASN A 126 13.15 -12.36 0.69
C ASN A 126 12.38 -13.63 1.06
N GLY A 127 12.44 -14.05 2.32
CA GLY A 127 11.64 -15.18 2.81
C GLY A 127 10.13 -14.94 2.70
N SER A 128 9.66 -13.70 2.94
CA SER A 128 8.25 -13.36 2.73
C SER A 128 7.84 -13.43 1.26
N ILE A 129 8.70 -13.00 0.34
CA ILE A 129 8.46 -13.09 -1.11
C ILE A 129 8.39 -14.55 -1.53
N GLU A 130 9.38 -15.38 -1.15
CA GLU A 130 9.40 -16.81 -1.46
C GLU A 130 8.14 -17.49 -0.92
N ARG A 131 7.80 -17.24 0.34
CA ARG A 131 6.60 -17.81 0.96
C ARG A 131 5.30 -17.37 0.28
N ALA A 132 5.20 -16.11 -0.15
CA ALA A 132 4.04 -15.64 -0.91
C ALA A 132 3.93 -16.34 -2.27
N HIS A 133 5.04 -16.57 -2.96
CA HIS A 133 5.05 -17.33 -4.20
C HIS A 133 4.60 -18.78 -3.99
N GLU A 134 5.04 -19.45 -2.93
CA GLU A 134 4.59 -20.81 -2.57
C GLU A 134 3.07 -20.87 -2.33
N VAL A 135 2.54 -19.91 -1.56
CA VAL A 135 1.10 -19.82 -1.28
C VAL A 135 0.31 -19.61 -2.57
N TYR A 136 0.76 -18.68 -3.42
CA TYR A 136 0.14 -18.40 -4.71
C TYR A 136 0.18 -19.59 -5.66
N GLN A 137 1.32 -20.28 -5.77
CA GLN A 137 1.49 -21.45 -6.64
C GLN A 137 0.65 -22.64 -6.17
N SER A 138 0.44 -22.77 -4.86
CA SER A 138 -0.38 -23.83 -4.28
C SER A 138 -1.89 -23.57 -4.46
N HIS A 139 -2.30 -22.30 -4.55
CA HIS A 139 -3.71 -21.89 -4.62
C HIS A 139 -3.96 -20.76 -5.65
N PRO A 140 -3.60 -20.95 -6.94
CA PRO A 140 -3.60 -19.87 -7.93
C PRO A 140 -5.01 -19.38 -8.31
N THR A 141 -6.04 -20.19 -8.04
CA THR A 141 -7.45 -19.80 -8.24
C THR A 141 -7.96 -18.89 -7.14
N ASP A 142 -7.42 -19.03 -5.94
CA ASP A 142 -7.95 -18.41 -4.73
C ASP A 142 -7.30 -17.04 -4.47
N TYR A 143 -6.09 -16.84 -4.97
CA TYR A 143 -5.32 -15.62 -4.75
C TYR A 143 -5.08 -14.82 -6.03
N ILE A 144 -4.87 -13.52 -5.84
CA ILE A 144 -4.16 -12.65 -6.76
C ILE A 144 -3.01 -12.00 -6.00
N MET A 145 -1.80 -12.20 -6.50
CA MET A 145 -0.62 -11.61 -5.89
C MET A 145 -0.37 -10.22 -6.48
N MET A 146 -0.45 -9.18 -5.65
CA MET A 146 -0.27 -7.79 -6.13
C MET A 146 1.16 -7.51 -6.53
N TYR A 147 2.11 -8.06 -5.77
CA TYR A 147 3.55 -8.06 -6.02
C TYR A 147 4.12 -6.67 -6.33
N GLN A 148 4.19 -5.81 -5.31
CA GLN A 148 4.65 -4.42 -5.47
C GLN A 148 6.04 -4.27 -6.13
N TYR A 149 6.87 -5.32 -6.07
CA TYR A 149 8.23 -5.34 -6.60
C TYR A 149 8.31 -5.49 -8.12
N GLY A 150 7.23 -5.96 -8.78
CA GLY A 150 7.20 -6.17 -10.23
C GLY A 150 5.91 -5.73 -10.92
N ASN A 151 4.98 -5.12 -10.20
CA ASN A 151 3.73 -4.63 -10.77
C ASN A 151 3.88 -3.21 -11.31
N GLU A 152 3.72 -3.03 -12.62
CA GLU A 152 3.81 -1.74 -13.32
C GLU A 152 2.81 -0.69 -12.81
N ALA A 153 1.72 -1.11 -12.17
CA ALA A 153 0.79 -0.20 -11.51
C ALA A 153 1.45 0.63 -10.41
N ASN A 154 2.52 0.11 -9.78
CA ASN A 154 3.26 0.80 -8.72
C ASN A 154 3.97 2.06 -9.25
N PRO A 155 4.93 1.98 -10.20
CA PRO A 155 5.53 3.18 -10.77
C PRO A 155 4.51 4.07 -11.47
N GLU A 156 3.48 3.50 -12.11
CA GLU A 156 2.42 4.28 -12.75
C GLU A 156 1.63 5.16 -11.75
N ALA A 157 1.40 4.67 -10.52
CA ALA A 157 0.73 5.45 -9.49
C ALA A 157 1.48 6.74 -9.13
N HIS A 158 2.80 6.73 -9.25
CA HIS A 158 3.66 7.90 -9.05
C HIS A 158 3.74 8.79 -10.28
N TYR A 159 3.72 8.21 -11.48
CA TYR A 159 3.73 8.97 -12.72
C TYR A 159 2.43 9.74 -12.95
N GLN A 160 1.29 9.14 -12.62
CA GLN A 160 -0.03 9.74 -12.76
C GLN A 160 -0.42 10.62 -11.56
N ALA A 161 0.40 10.65 -10.50
CA ALA A 161 0.18 11.51 -9.36
C ALA A 161 0.23 12.96 -9.83
N ARG A 162 -0.89 13.68 -9.69
CA ARG A 162 -0.88 15.13 -9.83
C ARG A 162 -0.01 15.73 -8.72
N PRO A 163 0.78 16.78 -9.02
CA PRO A 163 1.42 17.59 -7.99
C PRO A 163 0.36 18.10 -7.01
#